data_AF-A0A949TAH9-F1
#
_entry.id   AF-A0A949TAH9-F1
#
_cell.length_a   1.000
_cell.length_b   1.000
_cell.length_c   1.000
_cell.angle_alpha   90.00
_cell.angle_beta   90.00
_cell.angle_gamma   90.00
#
_symmetry.space_group_name_H-M   'P 1'
#
loop_
_entity.id
_entity.type
_entity.pdbx_description
1 polymer ?
#
loop_
_entity_poly.entity_id
_entity_poly.type
_entity_poly.pdbx_seq_one_letter_code
_entity_poly.pdbx_strand_id
1 'polypeptide(L)'
;MLNKFKLDSGFEILYLSYLDDEGMTVEIQYKGQQVAQINKEKGVDNMEIDIYSQYVHPDFISELKFPLNDFVEALDVARKALIDL
;
A
#
# COMPACT_ATOMS: atom_id res chain seq x y z
N MET A 1 10.39 0.12 13.90
CA MET A 1 9.03 -0.21 14.39
C MET A 1 8.12 -0.18 13.18
N LEU A 2 7.30 -1.22 12.97
CA LEU A 2 6.23 -1.15 11.96
C LEU A 2 5.14 -0.23 12.48
N ASN A 3 5.02 0.97 11.93
CA ASN A 3 3.82 1.77 12.10
C ASN A 3 2.73 1.19 11.20
N LYS A 4 1.48 1.20 11.68
CA LYS A 4 0.33 0.68 10.96
C LYS A 4 -0.83 1.65 11.13
N PHE A 5 -1.44 2.05 10.02
CA PHE A 5 -2.67 2.84 10.01
C PHE A 5 -3.81 1.99 9.46
N LYS A 6 -4.96 2.01 10.12
CA LYS A 6 -6.12 1.18 9.74
C LYS A 6 -7.30 2.09 9.41
N LEU A 7 -7.89 1.84 8.25
CA LEU A 7 -9.14 2.48 7.82
C LEU A 7 -10.33 1.58 8.18
N ASP A 8 -11.49 2.19 8.41
CA ASP A 8 -12.74 1.47 8.71
C ASP A 8 -13.19 0.56 7.56
N SER A 9 -12.76 0.89 6.33
CA SER A 9 -12.98 0.11 5.11
C SER A 9 -12.28 -1.26 5.09
N GLY A 10 -11.39 -1.54 6.06
CA GLY A 10 -10.59 -2.75 6.12
C GLY A 10 -9.25 -2.64 5.38
N PHE A 11 -8.95 -1.48 4.81
CA PHE A 11 -7.60 -1.15 4.34
C PHE A 11 -6.65 -0.88 5.51
N GLU A 12 -5.40 -1.29 5.33
CA GLU A 12 -4.34 -1.13 6.30
C GLU A 12 -3.07 -0.66 5.58
N ILE A 13 -2.43 0.38 6.09
CA ILE A 13 -1.20 0.96 5.55
C ILE A 13 -0.05 0.58 6.48
N LEU A 14 0.94 -0.16 5.96
CA LEU A 14 2.12 -0.61 6.68
C LEU A 14 3.35 0.13 6.16
N TYR A 15 4.09 0.72 7.09
CA TYR A 15 5.28 1.51 6.79
C TYR A 15 6.48 0.57 6.77
N LEU A 16 7.07 0.39 5.59
CA LEU A 16 8.27 -0.42 5.40
C LEU A 16 9.46 0.52 5.16
N SER A 17 10.06 1.01 6.24
CA SER A 17 11.38 1.63 6.15
C SER A 17 12.43 0.51 6.21
N TYR A 18 12.85 -0.03 5.07
CA TYR A 18 14.08 -0.81 5.04
C TYR A 18 15.25 0.16 5.25
N LEU A 19 15.99 -0.04 6.33
CA LEU A 19 17.19 0.73 6.66
C LEU A 19 18.35 0.44 5.71
N ASP A 20 18.21 -0.59 4.87
CA ASP A 20 19.26 -1.10 4.00
C ASP A 20 18.82 -0.92 2.54
N ASP A 21 19.27 0.18 1.94
CA ASP A 21 19.52 0.44 0.50
C ASP A 21 18.51 0.05 -0.61
N GLU A 22 17.32 -0.51 -0.35
CA GLU A 22 16.35 -0.97 -1.38
C GLU A 22 15.05 -0.15 -1.48
N GLY A 23 15.12 1.16 -1.18
CA GLY A 23 14.03 2.09 -1.51
C GLY A 23 12.97 2.25 -0.41
N MET A 24 12.44 3.48 -0.30
CA MET A 24 11.37 3.80 0.65
C MET A 24 10.03 3.38 0.04
N THR A 25 9.33 2.46 0.71
CA THR A 25 8.04 1.94 0.26
C THR A 25 6.99 1.96 1.37
N VAL A 26 5.73 2.00 0.96
CA VAL A 26 4.58 1.83 1.84
C VAL A 26 3.68 0.74 1.26
N GLU A 27 3.38 -0.26 2.08
CA GLU A 27 2.53 -1.37 1.72
C GLU A 27 1.06 -1.05 2.05
N ILE A 28 0.16 -1.41 1.13
CA ILE A 28 -1.28 -1.30 1.30
C ILE A 28 -1.86 -2.71 1.32
N GLN A 29 -2.50 -3.04 2.44
CA GLN A 29 -3.24 -4.29 2.63
C GLN A 29 -4.74 -4.04 2.64
N TYR A 30 -5.52 -5.04 2.21
CA TYR A 30 -6.95 -5.10 2.42
C TYR A 30 -7.29 -6.39 3.17
N LYS A 31 -7.87 -6.25 4.37
CA LYS A 31 -8.20 -7.38 5.26
C LYS A 31 -7.00 -8.32 5.50
N GLY A 32 -5.80 -7.74 5.61
CA GLY A 32 -4.56 -8.47 5.88
C GLY A 32 -3.87 -9.09 4.65
N GLN A 33 -4.39 -8.90 3.43
CA GLN A 33 -3.71 -9.30 2.20
C GLN A 33 -3.07 -8.09 1.52
N GLN A 34 -1.81 -8.21 1.10
CA GLN A 34 -1.13 -7.18 0.32
C GLN A 34 -1.78 -7.04 -1.06
N VAL A 35 -2.24 -5.84 -1.38
CA VAL A 35 -2.92 -5.55 -2.65
C VAL A 35 -2.15 -4.56 -3.51
N ALA A 36 -1.40 -3.65 -2.88
CA ALA A 36 -0.57 -2.68 -3.56
C ALA A 36 0.63 -2.24 -2.71
N GLN A 37 1.63 -1.65 -3.36
CA GLN A 37 2.74 -0.97 -2.70
C GLN A 37 3.06 0.31 -3.47
N ILE A 38 3.32 1.41 -2.76
CA ILE A 38 3.82 2.65 -3.35
C ILE A 38 5.31 2.74 -3.06
N ASN A 39 6.11 3.05 -4.08
CA ASN A 39 7.55 3.28 -3.96
C ASN A 39 7.92 4.73 -4.34
N LYS A 40 8.96 5.27 -3.69
CA LYS A 40 9.44 6.66 -3.85
C LYS A 40 10.84 6.73 -4.49
N GLU A 41 11.33 5.66 -5.10
CA GLU A 41 12.70 5.58 -5.63
C GLU A 41 13.02 6.67 -6.66
N LYS A 42 12.03 7.05 -7.48
CA LYS A 42 12.17 8.11 -8.50
C LYS A 42 11.85 9.51 -7.98
N GLY A 43 11.74 9.67 -6.67
CA GLY A 43 11.41 10.93 -5.99
C GLY A 43 9.90 11.13 -5.78
N VAL A 44 9.55 12.15 -4.98
CA VAL A 44 8.16 12.43 -4.56
C VAL A 44 7.22 12.69 -5.74
N ASP A 45 7.71 13.32 -6.80
CA ASP A 45 6.91 13.68 -7.97
C ASP A 45 6.71 12.53 -8.97
N ASN A 46 7.51 11.45 -8.85
CA ASN A 46 7.48 10.30 -9.74
C ASN A 46 7.28 8.99 -8.97
N MET A 47 6.48 9.03 -7.89
CA MET A 47 6.12 7.82 -7.17
C MET A 47 5.40 6.84 -8.09
N GLU A 48 5.71 5.56 -7.93
CA GLU A 48 5.10 4.47 -8.69
C GLU A 48 4.31 3.56 -7.74
N ILE A 49 3.30 2.88 -8.30
CA ILE A 49 2.49 1.92 -7.57
C ILE A 49 2.56 0.56 -8.24
N ASP A 50 2.95 -0.43 -7.44
CA ASP A 50 2.88 -1.84 -7.79
C ASP A 50 1.53 -2.39 -7.34
N ILE A 51 0.82 -3.05 -8.25
CA ILE A 51 -0.46 -3.73 -7.96
C ILE A 51 -0.22 -5.23 -8.01
N TYR A 52 -0.46 -5.91 -6.89
CA TYR A 52 -0.20 -7.33 -6.78
C TYR A 52 -1.47 -8.14 -7.01
N SER A 53 -1.58 -8.74 -8.19
CA SER A 53 -2.61 -9.76 -8.48
C SER A 53 -2.16 -11.18 -8.14
N GLN A 54 -0.86 -11.38 -7.89
CA GLN A 54 -0.20 -12.69 -7.79
C GLN A 54 -0.10 -13.26 -6.37
N TYR A 55 -0.29 -12.45 -5.32
CA TYR A 55 -0.23 -12.87 -3.91
C TYR A 55 -1.61 -13.16 -3.31
N VAL A 56 -2.62 -13.16 -4.16
CA VAL A 56 -4.00 -13.23 -3.80
C VAL A 56 -4.45 -14.67 -4.08
N HIS A 57 -4.86 -15.37 -3.02
CA HIS A 57 -5.30 -16.78 -3.09
C HIS A 57 -6.27 -16.97 -4.27
N PRO A 58 -6.29 -18.12 -4.99
CA PRO A 58 -7.15 -18.32 -6.15
C PRO A 58 -8.64 -18.01 -5.92
N ASP A 59 -9.13 -18.20 -4.68
CA ASP A 59 -10.50 -17.87 -4.26
C ASP A 59 -10.76 -16.36 -4.11
N PHE A 60 -9.71 -15.55 -4.09
CA PHE A 60 -9.72 -14.10 -3.91
C PHE A 60 -9.43 -13.35 -5.23
N ILE A 61 -9.04 -14.05 -6.32
CA ILE A 61 -8.93 -13.47 -7.67
C ILE A 61 -10.28 -12.96 -8.19
N SER A 62 -11.40 -13.58 -7.77
CA SER A 62 -12.76 -13.06 -8.02
C SER A 62 -13.16 -11.88 -7.11
N GLU A 63 -12.38 -11.58 -6.08
CA GLU A 63 -12.67 -10.61 -5.01
C GLU A 63 -11.69 -9.43 -4.91
N LEU A 64 -10.76 -9.25 -5.87
CA LEU A 64 -9.97 -8.02 -6.03
C LEU A 64 -10.82 -6.85 -6.54
N LYS A 65 -11.98 -6.65 -5.91
CA LYS A 65 -12.88 -5.53 -6.10
C LYS A 65 -12.99 -4.84 -4.76
N PHE A 66 -12.51 -3.61 -4.72
CA PHE A 66 -12.59 -2.78 -3.53
C PHE A 66 -13.59 -1.64 -3.77
N PRO A 67 -14.18 -1.08 -2.72
CA PRO A 67 -14.85 0.21 -2.83
C PRO A 67 -13.85 1.24 -3.36
N LEU A 68 -14.17 1.88 -4.50
CA LEU A 68 -13.26 2.77 -5.20
C LEU A 68 -12.78 3.92 -4.30
N ASN A 69 -13.71 4.58 -3.61
CA ASN A 69 -13.39 5.73 -2.77
C ASN A 69 -12.46 5.35 -1.61
N ASP A 70 -12.72 4.21 -1.00
CA ASP A 70 -11.92 3.71 0.12
C ASP A 70 -10.51 3.34 -0.32
N PHE A 71 -10.37 2.79 -1.54
CA PHE A 71 -9.05 2.51 -2.11
C PHE A 71 -8.31 3.81 -2.44
N VAL A 72 -8.98 4.81 -3.04
CA VAL A 72 -8.40 6.13 -3.30
C VAL A 72 -7.95 6.81 -2.02
N GLU A 73 -8.75 6.72 -0.94
CA GLU A 73 -8.36 7.22 0.38
C GLU A 73 -7.11 6.50 0.92
N ALA A 74 -7.07 5.16 0.83
CA ALA A 74 -5.90 4.39 1.24
C ALA A 74 -4.63 4.80 0.48
N LEU A 75 -4.75 5.04 -0.83
CA LEU A 75 -3.66 5.58 -1.66
C LEU A 75 -3.19 6.96 -1.21
N ASP A 76 -4.12 7.87 -0.92
CA ASP A 76 -3.80 9.23 -0.45
C ASP A 76 -3.11 9.20 0.92
N VAL A 77 -3.57 8.34 1.83
CA VAL A 77 -2.94 8.17 3.15
C VAL A 77 -1.54 7.58 3.00
N ALA A 78 -1.38 6.52 2.19
CA ALA A 78 -0.10 5.89 1.93
C ALA A 78 0.91 6.85 1.26
N ARG A 79 0.44 7.66 0.31
CA ARG A 79 1.25 8.69 -0.34
C ARG A 79 1.73 9.75 0.65
N LYS A 80 0.84 10.29 1.49
CA LYS A 80 1.21 11.29 2.51
C LYS A 80 2.25 10.71 3.48
N ALA A 81 1.99 9.50 3.96
CA ALA A 81 2.91 8.74 4.80
C ALA A 81 4.32 8.64 4.19
N LEU A 82 4.42 8.34 2.89
CA LEU A 82 5.69 8.19 2.19
C LEU A 82 6.38 9.52 1.88
N ILE A 83 5.63 10.63 1.77
CA ILE A 83 6.18 11.98 1.66
C ILE A 83 6.84 12.40 2.98
N ASP A 84 6.22 12.06 4.11
CA ASP A 84 6.67 12.44 5.45
C ASP A 84 7.86 11.61 5.98
N LEU A 85 8.23 10.52 5.27
CA LEU A 85 9.44 9.71 5.49
C LEU A 85 10.66 10.25 4.73
#